data_AF-A0A1W9RJJ1-F1
#
_entry.id   AF-A0A1W9RJJ1-F1
#
_cell.length_a   1.000
_cell.length_b   1.000
_cell.length_c   1.000
_cell.angle_alpha   90.00
_cell.angle_beta   90.00
_cell.angle_gamma   90.00
#
_symmetry.space_group_name_H-M   'P 1'
#
loop_
_entity.id
_entity.type
_entity.pdbx_description
1 polymer ?
#
loop_
_entity_poly.entity_id
_entity_poly.type
_entity_poly.pdbx_seq_one_letter_code
_entity_poly.pdbx_strand_id
1 'polypeptide(L)'
;MEIEVHATDLVDLLIEYLNRLITESDIHRLTFTGINVESIGKVREGWELKAAVHGLPMDENIDMLENEVKAATYYGAKVENGDDGWYAQCVVDL
;
A
#
# COMPACT_ATOMS: atom_id res chain seq x y z
N MET A 1 1.18 0.24 -13.39
CA MET A 1 2.07 1.27 -12.84
C MET A 1 3.03 0.56 -11.91
N GLU A 2 4.30 0.94 -11.93
CA GLU A 2 5.28 0.42 -11.00
C GLU A 2 5.38 1.32 -9.77
N ILE A 3 5.38 0.70 -8.59
CA ILE A 3 5.59 1.36 -7.31
C ILE A 3 6.85 0.76 -6.67
N GLU A 4 7.74 1.65 -6.23
CA GLU A 4 8.92 1.31 -5.47
C GLU A 4 8.99 2.24 -4.25
N VAL A 5 9.11 1.64 -3.06
CA VAL A 5 9.24 2.38 -1.80
C VAL A 5 10.36 1.78 -0.94
N HIS A 6 10.95 2.64 -0.10
CA HIS A 6 12.05 2.32 0.78
C HIS A 6 11.74 2.85 2.18
N ALA A 7 12.11 2.09 3.21
CA ALA A 7 11.90 2.50 4.59
C ALA A 7 12.89 1.85 5.56
N THR A 8 12.98 2.40 6.77
CA THR A 8 13.90 1.93 7.81
C THR A 8 13.53 0.57 8.40
N ASP A 9 12.24 0.32 8.57
CA ASP A 9 11.70 -0.96 9.03
C ASP A 9 10.44 -1.37 8.25
N LEU A 10 9.91 -2.55 8.56
CA LEU A 10 8.76 -3.12 7.85
C LEU A 10 7.45 -2.37 8.12
N VAL A 11 7.29 -1.75 9.29
CA VAL A 11 6.09 -0.97 9.62
C VAL A 11 6.11 0.33 8.83
N ASP A 12 7.25 1.02 8.82
CA ASP A 12 7.44 2.21 7.98
C ASP A 12 7.23 1.87 6.50
N LEU A 13 7.73 0.71 6.03
CA LEU A 13 7.56 0.25 4.65
C LEU A 13 6.09 0.04 4.29
N LEU A 14 5.31 -0.55 5.19
CA LEU A 14 3.86 -0.71 5.03
C LEU A 14 3.17 0.64 4.88
N ILE A 15 3.45 1.58 5.79
CA ILE A 15 2.82 2.90 5.79
C ILE A 15 3.19 3.68 4.54
N GLU A 16 4.47 3.69 4.16
CA GLU A 16 4.93 4.35 2.93
C GLU A 16 4.28 3.74 1.69
N TYR A 17 4.21 2.40 1.61
CA TYR A 17 3.59 1.72 0.48
C TYR A 17 2.10 2.05 0.33
N LEU A 18 1.33 1.96 1.41
CA LEU A 18 -0.10 2.24 1.39
C LEU A 18 -0.40 3.72 1.09
N ASN A 19 0.36 4.64 1.68
CA ASN A 19 0.21 6.07 1.37
C ASN A 19 0.63 6.39 -0.06
N ARG A 20 1.62 5.69 -0.62
CA ARG A 20 1.96 5.82 -2.03
C ARG A 20 0.81 5.36 -2.92
N LEU A 21 0.18 4.22 -2.62
CA LEU A 21 -1.01 3.76 -3.34
C LEU A 21 -2.13 4.80 -3.29
N ILE A 22 -2.48 5.30 -2.10
CA ILE A 22 -3.53 6.32 -1.92
C ILE A 22 -3.21 7.56 -2.77
N THR A 23 -1.98 8.06 -2.66
CA THR A 23 -1.53 9.24 -3.42
C THR A 23 -1.64 9.03 -4.93
N GLU A 24 -1.20 7.88 -5.44
CA GLU A 24 -1.26 7.57 -6.88
C GLU A 24 -2.71 7.39 -7.36
N SER A 25 -3.55 6.75 -6.54
CA SER A 25 -4.99 6.64 -6.79
C SER A 25 -5.64 8.01 -6.95
N ASP A 26 -5.34 8.95 -6.04
CA ASP A 26 -5.93 10.29 -6.04
C ASP A 26 -5.43 11.15 -7.20
N ILE A 27 -4.12 11.15 -7.45
CA ILE A 27 -3.51 11.93 -8.53
C ILE A 27 -4.03 11.48 -9.89
N HIS A 28 -4.09 10.16 -10.11
CA HIS A 28 -4.45 9.59 -11.40
C HIS A 28 -5.94 9.26 -11.52
N ARG A 29 -6.71 9.46 -10.44
CA ARG A 29 -8.11 9.05 -10.32
C ARG A 29 -8.32 7.62 -10.78
N LEU A 30 -7.62 6.69 -10.14
CA LEU A 30 -7.66 5.27 -10.44
C LEU A 30 -8.18 4.46 -9.25
N THR A 31 -9.06 3.51 -9.51
CA THR A 31 -9.33 2.43 -8.55
C THR A 31 -8.45 1.24 -8.87
N PHE A 32 -7.65 0.78 -7.92
CA PHE A 32 -6.82 -0.41 -8.12
C PHE A 32 -7.65 -1.68 -8.08
N THR A 33 -7.48 -2.52 -9.10
CA THR A 33 -8.18 -3.80 -9.28
C THR A 33 -7.25 -4.99 -9.06
N GLY A 34 -5.94 -4.75 -9.02
CA GLY A 34 -4.95 -5.79 -8.77
C GLY A 34 -3.61 -5.19 -8.38
N ILE A 35 -2.95 -5.88 -7.46
CA ILE A 35 -1.60 -5.56 -6.99
C ILE A 35 -0.77 -6.83 -7.09
N ASN A 36 0.39 -6.74 -7.74
CA ASN A 36 1.38 -7.80 -7.78
C ASN A 36 2.66 -7.30 -7.09
N VAL A 37 2.88 -7.75 -5.85
CA VAL A 37 4.13 -7.46 -5.14
C VAL A 37 5.22 -8.37 -5.69
N GLU A 38 6.21 -7.76 -6.32
CA GLU A 38 7.29 -8.47 -7.00
C GLU A 38 8.40 -8.86 -6.03
N SER A 39 8.72 -7.98 -5.07
CA SER A 39 9.74 -8.23 -4.06
C SER A 39 9.54 -7.38 -2.82
N ILE A 40 9.80 -7.97 -1.66
CA ILE A 40 10.04 -7.28 -0.38
C ILE A 40 11.33 -7.81 0.21
N GLY A 41 12.27 -6.94 0.55
CA GLY A 41 13.58 -7.41 1.01
C GLY A 41 14.40 -6.37 1.77
N LYS A 42 15.37 -6.85 2.55
CA LYS A 42 16.38 -6.00 3.17
C LYS A 42 17.35 -5.48 2.12
N VAL A 43 17.64 -4.19 2.19
CA VAL A 43 18.71 -3.52 1.42
C VAL A 43 19.81 -3.05 2.38
N ARG A 44 20.84 -2.36 1.86
CA ARG A 44 21.95 -1.87 2.70
C ARG A 44 21.47 -0.99 3.85
N GLU A 45 20.46 -0.16 3.61
CA GLU A 45 19.89 0.77 4.58
C GLU A 45 18.36 0.58 4.65
N GLY A 46 17.93 -0.41 5.42
CA GLY A 46 16.51 -0.68 5.67
C GLY A 46 15.91 -1.73 4.74
N TRP A 47 14.72 -1.45 4.22
CA TRP A 47 13.89 -2.35 3.44
C TRP A 47 13.37 -1.68 2.17
N GLU A 48 13.12 -2.49 1.16
CA GLU A 48 12.57 -2.10 -0.14
C GLU A 48 11.37 -2.97 -0.47
N LEU A 49 10.37 -2.37 -1.13
CA LEU A 49 9.25 -3.04 -1.77
C LEU A 49 9.13 -2.57 -3.22
N LYS A 50 8.96 -3.52 -4.14
CA LYS A 50 8.61 -3.25 -5.54
C LYS A 50 7.30 -3.98 -5.88
N ALA A 51 6.38 -3.28 -6.54
CA ALA A 51 5.09 -3.82 -6.92
C ALA A 51 4.57 -3.22 -8.23
N ALA A 52 3.95 -4.07 -9.04
CA ALA A 52 3.17 -3.68 -10.20
C ALA A 52 1.69 -3.55 -9.79
N VAL A 53 1.08 -2.43 -10.14
CA VAL A 53 -0.31 -2.09 -9.80
C VAL A 53 -1.15 -1.88 -11.06
N HIS A 54 -2.34 -2.47 -11.06
CA HIS A 54 -3.33 -2.34 -12.12
C HIS A 54 -4.59 -1.70 -11.57
N GLY A 55 -5.23 -0.86 -12.38
CA GLY A 55 -6.45 -0.17 -12.00
C GLY A 55 -7.27 0.29 -13.20
N LEU A 56 -8.45 0.80 -12.90
CA LEU A 56 -9.40 1.37 -13.85
C LEU A 56 -9.63 2.85 -13.53
N PRO A 57 -10.02 3.68 -14.51
CA PRO A 57 -10.46 5.05 -14.24
C PRO A 57 -11.60 5.07 -13.23
N MET A 58 -11.46 5.87 -12.17
CA MET A 58 -12.39 5.92 -11.05
C MET A 58 -13.81 6.40 -11.46
N ASP A 59 -13.92 7.20 -12.53
CA ASP A 59 -15.21 7.64 -13.07
C ASP A 59 -16.06 6.49 -13.62
N GLU A 60 -15.42 5.40 -14.07
CA GLU A 60 -16.11 4.28 -14.71
C GLU A 60 -16.72 3.30 -13.70
N ASN A 61 -16.35 3.42 -12.42
CA ASN A 61 -16.73 2.48 -11.37
C ASN A 61 -17.08 3.17 -10.04
N ILE A 62 -17.39 4.47 -10.07
CA ILE A 62 -17.68 5.28 -8.88
C ILE A 62 -18.81 4.70 -8.02
N ASP A 63 -19.81 4.07 -8.64
CA ASP A 63 -20.95 3.44 -7.96
C ASP A 63 -20.54 2.23 -7.09
N MET A 64 -19.33 1.68 -7.30
CA MET A 64 -18.79 0.58 -6.51
C MET A 64 -17.95 1.05 -5.32
N LEU A 65 -17.68 2.35 -5.20
CA LEU A 65 -16.85 2.91 -4.14
C LEU A 65 -17.72 3.31 -2.95
N GLU A 66 -17.32 2.89 -1.76
CA GLU A 66 -18.07 3.17 -0.53
C GLU A 66 -17.49 4.34 0.25
N ASN A 67 -16.20 4.26 0.58
CA ASN A 67 -15.50 5.25 1.39
C ASN A 67 -14.19 5.65 0.69
N GLU A 68 -13.92 6.95 0.69
CA GLU A 68 -12.60 7.48 0.35
C GLU A 68 -11.64 7.22 1.51
N VAL A 69 -10.41 6.84 1.21
CA VAL A 69 -9.35 6.64 2.21
C VAL A 69 -8.33 7.74 2.03
N LYS A 70 -8.10 8.54 3.07
CA LYS A 70 -7.19 9.69 3.04
C LYS A 70 -5.74 9.33 3.34
N ALA A 71 -5.53 8.41 4.28
CA ALA A 71 -4.19 8.05 4.71
C ALA A 71 -4.14 6.69 5.42
N ALA A 72 -3.04 5.96 5.25
CA ALA A 72 -2.61 4.91 6.15
C ALA A 72 -1.85 5.53 7.34
N THR A 73 -2.23 5.15 8.56
CA THR A 73 -1.67 5.73 9.79
C THR A 73 -0.86 4.72 10.58
N TYR A 74 0.09 5.20 11.40
CA TYR A 74 0.81 4.36 12.36
C TYR A 74 -0.07 3.78 13.46
N TYR A 75 -1.34 4.22 13.58
CA TYR A 75 -2.23 3.73 14.62
C TYR A 75 -2.58 2.25 14.37
N GLY A 76 -2.26 1.41 15.36
CA GLY A 76 -2.44 -0.05 15.27
C GLY A 76 -1.55 -0.73 14.22
N ALA A 77 -0.56 -0.03 13.67
CA ALA A 77 0.31 -0.55 12.62
C ALA A 77 1.23 -1.66 13.15
N LYS A 78 1.27 -2.79 12.45
CA LYS A 78 2.18 -3.89 12.77
C LYS A 78 2.51 -4.70 11.52
N VAL A 79 3.72 -5.25 11.48
CA VAL A 79 4.14 -6.28 10.53
C VAL A 79 4.84 -7.38 11.32
N GLU A 80 4.26 -8.59 11.31
CA GLU A 80 4.72 -9.70 12.12
C GLU A 80 4.71 -11.01 11.33
N ASN A 81 5.65 -11.90 11.63
CA ASN A 81 5.69 -13.25 11.10
C ASN A 81 5.17 -14.21 12.18
N GLY A 82 3.93 -14.66 12.01
CA GLY A 82 3.25 -15.59 12.91
C GLY A 82 3.28 -17.02 12.39
N ASP A 83 2.63 -17.91 13.13
CA ASP A 83 2.62 -19.35 12.83
C ASP A 83 1.95 -19.68 11.47
N ASP A 84 1.00 -18.85 11.05
CA ASP A 84 0.23 -18.96 9.80
C ASP A 84 0.81 -18.07 8.67
N GLY A 85 1.98 -17.49 8.89
CA GLY A 85 2.69 -16.65 7.92
C GLY A 85 2.75 -15.17 8.31
N TRP A 86 2.98 -14.32 7.32
CA TRP A 86 3.17 -12.88 7.51
C TRP A 86 1.83 -12.15 7.62
N TYR A 87 1.75 -11.25 8.60
CA TYR A 87 0.61 -10.39 8.86
C TYR A 87 1.04 -8.93 8.86
N ALA A 88 0.26 -8.09 8.17
CA ALA A 88 0.41 -6.65 8.17
C ALA A 88 -0.96 -6.00 8.42
N GLN A 89 -1.00 -4.96 9.23
CA GLN A 89 -2.23 -4.21 9.47
C GLN A 89 -1.90 -2.75 9.78
N CYS A 90 -2.86 -1.85 9.58
CA CYS A 90 -2.89 -0.50 10.13
C CYS A 90 -4.34 0.01 10.16
N VAL A 91 -4.58 1.10 10.88
CA VAL A 91 -5.84 1.84 10.77
C VAL A 91 -5.69 2.95 9.73
N VAL A 92 -6.72 3.12 8.91
CA VAL A 92 -6.79 4.16 7.88
C VAL A 92 -7.68 5.32 8.33
N ASP A 93 -7.35 6.50 7.86
CA ASP A 93 -8.20 7.69 7.95
C ASP A 93 -9.12 7.78 6.72
N LEU A 94 -10.38 8.15 6.93
CA LEU A 94 -11.43 8.24 5.90
C LEU A 94 -11.83 9.69 5.66
#